data_AF-A0A350G0Y3-F1
#
_entry.id   AF-A0A350G0Y3-F1
#
_cell.length_a   1.000
_cell.length_b   1.000
_cell.length_c   1.000
_cell.angle_alpha   90.00
_cell.angle_beta   90.00
_cell.angle_gamma   90.00
#
_symmetry.space_group_name_H-M   'P 1'
#
loop_
_entity.id
_entity.type
_entity.pdbx_description
1 polymer ?
#
loop_
_entity_poly.entity_id
_entity_poly.type
_entity_poly.pdbx_seq_one_letter_code
_entity_poly.pdbx_strand_id
1 'polypeptide(L)'
;MKDLEVSITFYQKLDFKIVEDHRSENWAVLQHNNFALALYQGHLENNLMNFRGGDVEEIFKESEKRGLQFLKPAASQSDGSWSAEILDPDGNVIFLNTYPEERKQYLETGKLIDYK
;
A
#
# COMPACT_ATOMS: atom_id res chain seq x y z
N MET A 1 -11.99 4.50 -8.08
CA MET A 1 -12.33 5.94 -7.86
C MET A 1 -12.75 6.60 -9.16
N LYS A 2 -13.72 7.54 -9.13
CA LYS A 2 -14.25 8.19 -10.34
C LYS A 2 -13.60 9.54 -10.68
N ASP A 3 -13.21 10.31 -9.66
CA ASP A 3 -12.61 11.64 -9.80
C ASP A 3 -11.55 11.85 -8.70
N LEU A 4 -10.29 11.98 -9.11
CA LEU A 4 -9.12 12.11 -8.26
C LEU A 4 -9.14 13.42 -7.49
N GLU A 5 -9.54 14.52 -8.11
CA GLU A 5 -9.50 15.84 -7.48
C GLU A 5 -10.59 15.97 -6.41
N VAL A 6 -11.76 15.36 -6.65
CA VAL A 6 -12.82 15.24 -5.63
C VAL A 6 -12.33 14.45 -4.41
N SER A 7 -11.62 13.34 -4.61
CA SER A 7 -11.05 12.56 -3.52
C SER A 7 -9.92 13.29 -2.79
N ILE A 8 -9.00 13.93 -3.51
CA ILE A 8 -7.94 14.75 -2.90
C ILE A 8 -8.56 15.83 -2.01
N THR A 9 -9.54 16.58 -2.53
CA THR A 9 -10.25 17.62 -1.78
C THR A 9 -10.93 17.06 -0.54
N PHE A 10 -11.50 15.85 -0.61
CA PHE A 10 -12.08 15.18 0.55
C PHE A 10 -11.01 14.87 1.62
N TYR A 11 -9.90 14.24 1.24
CA TYR A 11 -8.86 13.84 2.20
C TYR A 11 -8.09 15.04 2.76
N GLN A 12 -7.95 16.13 2.01
CA GLN A 12 -7.41 17.39 2.53
C GLN A 12 -8.25 17.97 3.68
N LYS A 13 -9.56 17.69 3.74
CA LYS A 13 -10.42 18.06 4.89
C LYS A 13 -10.13 17.22 6.13
N LEU A 14 -9.41 16.11 5.99
CA LEU A 14 -8.92 15.25 7.07
C LEU A 14 -7.43 15.53 7.38
N ASP A 15 -6.93 16.71 7.00
CA ASP A 15 -5.56 17.19 7.19
C ASP A 15 -4.46 16.40 6.46
N PHE A 16 -4.84 15.56 5.50
CA PHE A 16 -3.89 14.93 4.59
C PHE A 16 -3.28 15.95 3.62
N LYS A 17 -1.96 15.88 3.43
CA LYS A 17 -1.19 16.73 2.51
C LYS A 17 -0.63 15.89 1.37
N ILE A 18 -0.61 16.43 0.16
CA ILE A 18 0.02 15.75 -0.98
C ILE A 18 1.53 15.69 -0.73
N VAL A 19 2.10 14.48 -0.80
CA VAL A 19 3.53 14.22 -0.68
C VAL A 19 4.13 13.72 -2.00
N GLU A 20 3.32 13.09 -2.86
CA GLU A 20 3.67 12.81 -4.25
C GLU A 20 2.50 13.22 -5.15
N ASP A 21 2.75 14.11 -6.11
CA ASP A 21 1.72 14.67 -7.00
C ASP A 21 1.95 14.25 -8.45
N HIS A 22 1.19 13.24 -8.88
CA HIS A 22 1.23 12.69 -10.23
C HIS A 22 -0.17 12.72 -10.87
N ARG A 23 -0.95 13.79 -10.61
CA ARG A 23 -2.31 13.93 -11.17
C ARG A 23 -2.36 13.80 -12.69
N SER A 24 -1.30 14.20 -13.40
CA SER A 24 -1.17 14.00 -14.86
C SER A 24 -1.14 12.53 -15.28
N GLU A 25 -0.79 11.63 -14.36
CA GLU A 25 -0.75 10.18 -14.51
C GLU A 25 -1.92 9.49 -13.76
N ASN A 26 -2.90 10.28 -13.28
CA ASN A 26 -4.07 9.82 -12.53
C ASN A 26 -3.76 9.17 -11.16
N TRP A 27 -2.70 9.61 -10.47
CA TRP A 27 -2.45 9.18 -9.09
C TRP A 27 -1.81 10.25 -8.20
N ALA A 28 -1.94 10.11 -6.88
CA ALA A 28 -1.27 10.96 -5.90
C ALA A 28 -1.10 10.22 -4.56
N VAL A 29 -0.06 10.55 -3.81
CA VAL A 29 0.12 10.08 -2.42
C VAL A 29 -0.11 11.25 -1.49
N LEU A 30 -0.96 11.03 -0.49
CA LEU A 30 -1.25 11.98 0.57
C LEU A 30 -0.80 11.42 1.92
N GLN A 31 -0.42 12.29 2.83
CA GLN A 31 0.03 11.90 4.17
C GLN A 31 -0.58 12.78 5.26
N HIS A 32 -0.99 12.16 6.37
CA HIS A 32 -1.33 12.83 7.62
C HIS A 32 -0.66 12.06 8.77
N ASN A 33 0.27 12.72 9.48
CA ASN A 33 1.14 12.08 10.47
C ASN A 33 1.87 10.86 9.89
N ASN A 34 1.68 9.69 10.49
CA ASN A 34 2.26 8.43 10.06
C ASN A 34 1.36 7.62 9.10
N PHE A 35 0.25 8.19 8.63
CA PHE A 35 -0.66 7.55 7.67
C PHE A 35 -0.40 8.10 6.26
N ALA A 36 0.02 7.22 5.35
CA ALA A 36 0.09 7.49 3.92
C ALA A 36 -1.11 6.86 3.20
N LEU A 37 -1.64 7.57 2.21
CA LEU A 37 -2.79 7.18 1.40
C LEU A 37 -2.47 7.45 -0.07
N ALA A 38 -2.42 6.39 -0.87
CA ALA A 38 -2.29 6.51 -2.32
C ALA A 38 -3.68 6.49 -2.98
N LEU A 39 -3.92 7.45 -3.86
CA LEU A 39 -5.15 7.62 -4.63
C LEU A 39 -4.85 7.30 -6.09
N TYR A 40 -5.65 6.42 -6.70
CA TYR A 40 -5.54 6.05 -8.11
C TYR A 40 -6.90 6.17 -8.80
N GLN A 41 -6.95 6.87 -9.93
CA GLN A 41 -8.13 6.96 -10.78
C GLN A 41 -7.95 6.12 -12.05
N GLY A 42 -8.93 5.26 -12.33
CA GLY A 42 -8.94 4.43 -13.56
C GLY A 42 -7.92 3.28 -13.59
N HIS A 43 -7.05 3.16 -12.58
CA HIS A 43 -6.04 2.09 -12.51
C HIS A 43 -6.51 0.82 -11.79
N LEU A 44 -7.62 0.89 -11.05
CA LEU A 44 -8.13 -0.21 -10.23
C LEU A 44 -9.66 -0.32 -10.35
N GLU A 45 -10.16 -1.55 -10.54
CA GLU A 45 -11.60 -1.83 -10.60
C GLU A 45 -12.27 -1.65 -9.22
N ASN A 46 -11.55 -1.96 -8.14
CA ASN A 46 -12.00 -1.82 -6.75
C ASN A 46 -11.02 -0.97 -5.92
N ASN A 47 -11.44 -0.51 -4.74
CA ASN A 47 -10.53 0.17 -3.82
C ASN A 47 -9.38 -0.77 -3.41
N LEU A 48 -8.16 -0.22 -3.40
CA LEU A 48 -6.96 -0.92 -2.98
C LEU A 48 -6.41 -0.27 -1.71
N MET A 49 -6.26 -1.07 -0.67
CA MET A 49 -5.57 -0.70 0.56
C MET A 49 -4.14 -1.15 0.47
N ASN A 50 -3.21 -0.21 0.39
CA ASN A 50 -1.79 -0.53 0.37
C ASN A 50 -1.21 -0.53 1.78
N PHE A 51 -0.72 -1.68 2.24
CA PHE A 51 0.06 -1.78 3.47
C PHE A 51 1.53 -1.99 3.09
N ARG A 52 2.31 -0.92 3.29
CA ARG A 52 3.71 -0.84 2.86
C ARG A 52 4.68 -1.08 4.01
N GLY A 53 5.76 -1.80 3.73
CA GLY A 53 6.84 -2.10 4.66
C GLY A 53 6.73 -3.49 5.30
N GLY A 54 7.54 -3.73 6.33
CA GLY A 54 7.60 -5.04 6.98
C GLY A 54 8.29 -6.11 6.12
N ASP A 55 8.21 -7.36 6.59
CA ASP A 55 8.59 -8.54 5.81
C ASP A 55 7.35 -9.23 5.20
N VAL A 56 7.04 -8.85 3.96
CA VAL A 56 5.87 -9.37 3.22
C VAL A 56 5.94 -10.89 3.05
N GLU A 57 7.14 -11.48 2.94
CA GLU A 57 7.30 -12.94 2.82
C GLU A 57 6.86 -13.65 4.11
N GLU A 58 7.25 -13.12 5.27
CA GLU A 58 6.88 -13.67 6.57
C GLU A 58 5.38 -13.51 6.83
N ILE A 59 4.83 -12.31 6.57
CA ILE A 59 3.40 -12.01 6.70
C ILE A 59 2.56 -12.97 5.86
N PHE A 60 2.99 -13.25 4.63
CA PHE A 60 2.32 -14.22 3.76
C PHE A 60 2.30 -15.61 4.38
N LYS A 61 3.46 -16.15 4.80
CA LYS A 61 3.56 -17.49 5.39
C LYS A 61 2.72 -17.63 6.66
N GLU A 62 2.70 -16.60 7.50
CA GLU A 62 1.85 -16.61 8.71
C GLU A 62 0.36 -16.53 8.38
N SER A 63 0.00 -15.69 7.41
CA SER A 63 -1.38 -15.54 6.94
C SER A 63 -1.92 -16.82 6.32
N GLU A 64 -1.12 -17.53 5.53
CA GLU A 64 -1.49 -18.85 4.98
C GLU A 64 -1.77 -19.86 6.10
N LYS A 65 -0.92 -19.92 7.13
CA LYS A 65 -1.15 -20.80 8.31
C LYS A 65 -2.44 -20.46 9.06
N ARG A 66 -2.88 -19.20 8.99
CA ARG A 66 -4.14 -18.73 9.57
C ARG A 66 -5.35 -18.91 8.64
N GLY A 67 -5.14 -19.47 7.43
CA GLY A 67 -6.20 -19.79 6.48
C GLY A 67 -6.64 -18.62 5.59
N LEU A 68 -5.85 -17.54 5.50
CA LEU A 68 -6.14 -16.45 4.56
C LEU A 68 -5.91 -16.91 3.12
N GLN A 69 -6.81 -16.50 2.23
CA GLN A 69 -6.69 -16.76 0.79
C GLN A 69 -6.07 -15.56 0.08
N PHE A 70 -5.07 -15.83 -0.74
CA PHE A 70 -4.37 -14.82 -1.53
C PHE A 70 -4.87 -14.80 -2.96
N LEU A 71 -5.17 -13.61 -3.46
CA LEU A 71 -5.35 -13.37 -4.89
C LEU A 71 -4.02 -13.55 -5.63
N LYS A 72 -2.96 -13.01 -5.03
CA LYS A 72 -1.60 -13.10 -5.53
C LYS A 72 -0.68 -13.49 -4.37
N PRO A 73 -0.07 -14.68 -4.41
CA PRO A 73 0.91 -15.10 -3.41
C PRO A 73 2.09 -14.14 -3.33
N ALA A 74 2.77 -14.10 -2.17
CA ALA A 74 3.95 -13.27 -2.03
C ALA A 74 5.06 -13.67 -3.00
N ALA A 75 5.60 -12.70 -3.73
CA ALA A 75 6.70 -12.92 -4.66
C ALA A 75 7.63 -11.70 -4.75
N SER A 76 8.93 -11.98 -4.91
CA SER A 76 9.94 -10.99 -5.26
C SER A 76 9.74 -10.46 -6.69
N GLN A 77 9.87 -9.17 -6.88
CA GLN A 77 9.83 -8.49 -8.18
C GLN A 77 11.24 -8.26 -8.73
N SER A 78 11.34 -7.81 -9.99
CA SER A 78 12.61 -7.54 -10.66
C SER A 78 13.43 -6.40 -10.03
N ASP A 79 12.78 -5.48 -9.33
CA ASP A 79 13.40 -4.38 -8.57
C ASP A 79 13.79 -4.78 -7.13
N GLY A 80 13.62 -6.06 -6.78
CA GLY A 80 13.90 -6.61 -5.46
C GLY A 80 12.79 -6.35 -4.42
N SER A 81 11.73 -5.62 -4.77
CA SER A 81 10.57 -5.48 -3.89
C SER A 81 9.84 -6.81 -3.71
N TRP A 82 9.04 -6.91 -2.65
CA TRP A 82 8.13 -8.02 -2.45
C TRP A 82 6.69 -7.51 -2.45
N SER A 83 5.78 -8.31 -3.00
CA SER A 83 4.36 -7.97 -3.00
C SER A 83 3.46 -9.18 -2.87
N ALA A 84 2.29 -9.00 -2.26
CA ALA A 84 1.19 -9.98 -2.18
C ALA A 84 -0.16 -9.27 -2.22
N GLU A 85 -1.22 -9.97 -2.63
CA GLU A 85 -2.59 -9.44 -2.67
C GLU A 85 -3.57 -10.39 -1.99
N ILE A 86 -4.44 -9.86 -1.14
CA ILE A 86 -5.57 -10.58 -0.52
C ILE A 86 -6.86 -9.78 -0.74
N LEU A 87 -8.00 -10.45 -0.61
CA LEU A 87 -9.29 -9.79 -0.45
C LEU A 87 -9.66 -9.71 1.03
N ASP A 88 -10.17 -8.57 1.44
CA ASP A 88 -10.90 -8.47 2.70
C ASP A 88 -12.35 -9.01 2.55
N PRO A 89 -13.11 -9.15 3.66
CA PRO A 89 -14.49 -9.63 3.61
C PRO A 89 -15.46 -8.75 2.79
N ASP A 90 -15.13 -7.48 2.60
CA ASP A 90 -15.96 -6.50 1.87
C ASP A 90 -15.58 -6.43 0.37
N GLY A 91 -14.58 -7.21 -0.06
CA GLY A 91 -14.12 -7.30 -1.45
C GLY A 91 -13.09 -6.23 -1.84
N ASN A 92 -12.54 -5.49 -0.88
CA ASN A 92 -11.42 -4.59 -1.14
C ASN A 92 -10.14 -5.39 -1.34
N VAL A 93 -9.31 -4.93 -2.27
CA VAL A 93 -7.97 -5.51 -2.46
C VAL A 93 -7.05 -4.93 -1.39
N ILE A 94 -6.43 -5.79 -0.60
CA ILE A 94 -5.32 -5.43 0.27
C ILE A 94 -4.02 -5.80 -0.46
N PHE A 95 -3.23 -4.78 -0.77
CA PHE A 95 -1.93 -4.91 -1.42
C PHE A 95 -0.83 -4.74 -0.38
N LEU A 96 -0.15 -5.84 -0.07
CA LEU A 96 1.02 -5.84 0.80
C LEU A 96 2.25 -5.64 -0.08
N ASN A 97 3.09 -4.65 0.22
CA ASN A 97 4.36 -4.46 -0.50
C ASN A 97 5.49 -3.92 0.38
N THR A 98 6.74 -4.20 0.00
CA THR A 98 7.91 -3.64 0.68
C THR A 98 9.05 -3.49 -0.32
N TYR A 99 9.73 -2.34 -0.36
CA TYR A 99 10.94 -2.16 -1.17
C TYR A 99 12.17 -2.74 -0.45
N PRO A 100 13.26 -3.05 -1.18
CA PRO A 100 14.45 -3.66 -0.59
C PRO A 100 14.99 -2.94 0.65
N GLU A 101 15.12 -1.62 0.59
CA GLU A 101 15.65 -0.83 1.71
C GLU A 101 14.68 -0.76 2.89
N GLU A 102 13.38 -0.77 2.64
CA GLU A 102 12.33 -0.76 3.68
C GLU A 102 12.30 -2.10 4.42
N ARG A 103 12.34 -3.21 3.67
CA ARG A 103 12.44 -4.56 4.24
C ARG A 103 13.73 -4.70 5.05
N LYS A 104 14.85 -4.23 4.52
CA LYS A 104 16.14 -4.26 5.22
C LYS A 104 16.08 -3.48 6.53
N GLN A 105 15.58 -2.24 6.51
CA GLN A 105 15.38 -1.45 7.73
C GLN A 105 14.51 -2.20 8.75
N TYR A 106 13.40 -2.78 8.30
CA TYR A 106 12.51 -3.54 9.18
C TYR A 106 13.21 -4.75 9.81
N LEU A 107 13.93 -5.55 9.02
CA LEU A 107 14.66 -6.71 9.51
C LEU A 107 15.79 -6.34 10.48
N GLU A 108 16.45 -5.20 10.28
CA GLU A 108 17.56 -4.72 11.12
C GLU A 108 17.09 -4.05 12.41
N THR A 109 15.95 -3.34 12.38
CA THR A 109 15.56 -2.42 13.47
C THR A 109 14.22 -2.74 14.10
N GLY A 110 13.38 -3.57 13.46
CA GLY A 110 11.99 -3.80 13.83
C GLY A 110 11.06 -2.60 13.59
N LYS A 111 11.56 -1.51 12.99
CA LYS A 111 10.76 -0.32 12.70
C LYS A 111 10.23 -0.35 11.28
N LEU A 112 8.98 0.11 11.11
CA LEU A 112 8.37 0.35 9.80
C LEU A 112 8.95 1.63 9.18
N ILE A 113 8.42 1.99 8.00
CA ILE A 113 8.89 3.11 7.18
C ILE A 113 8.82 4.42 7.98
N ASP A 114 9.96 5.09 8.11
CA ASP A 114 10.02 6.47 8.58
C ASP A 114 9.80 7.38 7.37
N TYR A 115 8.54 7.79 7.16
CA TYR A 115 8.25 8.87 6.21
C TYR A 115 8.83 10.18 6.80
N LYS A 116 9.88 10.72 6.15
CA LYS A 116 10.49 12.00 6.54
C LYS A 116 9.60 13.19 6.22
#